data_AF-A0A7K2BR36-F1
#
_entry.id   AF-A0A7K2BR36-F1
#
_cell.length_a   1.000
_cell.length_b   1.000
_cell.length_c   1.000
_cell.angle_alpha   90.00
_cell.angle_beta   90.00
_cell.angle_gamma   90.00
#
_symmetry.space_group_name_H-M   'P 1'
#
loop_
_entity.id
_entity.type
_entity.pdbx_description
1 polymer ?
#
loop_
_entity_poly.entity_id
_entity_poly.type
_entity_poly.pdbx_seq_one_letter_code
_entity_poly.pdbx_strand_id
1 'polypeptide(L)' 'MSRAQTPAMQRVRVMAFFASSTAVVARTEATRRTARDQPDPLPAMLLGRLAVDHGHQGKGWPRRC' A
#
# COMPACT_ATOMS: atom_id res chain seq x y z
N MET A 1 41.56 17.54 -20.49
CA MET A 1 41.34 17.40 -19.03
C MET A 1 39.84 17.18 -18.80
N SER A 2 39.40 15.93 -18.68
CA SER A 2 37.98 15.58 -18.50
C SER A 2 37.61 15.69 -17.03
N ARG A 3 36.68 16.59 -16.67
CA ARG A 3 36.13 16.69 -15.31
C ARG A 3 35.22 15.48 -15.09
N ALA A 4 35.64 14.55 -14.24
CA ALA A 4 34.72 13.60 -13.65
C ALA A 4 33.72 14.37 -12.79
N GLN A 5 32.49 14.54 -13.30
CA GLN A 5 31.36 14.99 -12.50
C GLN A 5 30.83 13.77 -11.74
N THR A 6 31.15 13.68 -10.45
CA THR A 6 30.53 12.71 -9.55
C THR A 6 29.04 13.09 -9.45
N PRO A 7 28.09 12.22 -9.85
CA PRO A 7 26.68 12.55 -9.74
C PRO A 7 26.33 12.72 -8.26
N ALA A 8 25.76 13.87 -7.91
CA ALA A 8 25.24 14.11 -6.57
C ALA A 8 24.09 13.13 -6.30
N MET A 9 24.20 12.34 -5.23
CA MET A 9 23.21 11.33 -4.86
C MET A 9 21.91 12.03 -4.42
N GLN A 10 20.88 11.94 -5.25
CA GLN A 10 19.59 12.56 -4.95
C GLN A 10 18.88 11.77 -3.85
N ARG A 11 18.71 12.37 -2.67
CA ARG A 11 17.93 11.76 -1.57
C ARG A 11 16.44 11.95 -1.84
N VAL A 12 15.77 10.85 -2.18
CA VAL A 12 14.30 10.80 -2.23
C VAL A 12 13.77 10.59 -0.82
N ARG A 13 12.87 11.46 -0.35
CA ARG A 13 12.13 11.24 0.90
C ARG A 13 10.81 10.56 0.60
N VAL A 14 10.63 9.35 1.16
CA VAL A 14 9.38 8.60 1.10
C VAL A 14 8.41 9.18 2.14
N MET A 15 7.30 9.75 1.69
CA MET A 15 6.28 10.34 2.57
C MET A 15 5.23 9.33 3.04
N ALA A 16 4.98 8.29 2.23
CA ALA A 16 4.09 7.18 2.56
C ALA A 16 4.48 5.93 1.75
N PHE A 17 4.14 4.75 2.26
CA PHE A 17 4.23 3.49 1.51
C PHE A 17 3.11 2.53 1.90
N PHE A 18 2.76 1.63 0.99
CA PHE A 18 1.93 0.47 1.28
C PHE A 18 2.53 -0.80 0.69
N ALA A 19 2.15 -1.94 1.25
CA ALA A 19 2.49 -3.26 0.70
C ALA A 19 1.22 -4.09 0.57
N SER A 20 1.02 -4.68 -0.61
CA SER A 20 -0.14 -5.50 -0.92
C SER A 20 0.23 -6.90 -1.42
N SER A 21 -0.69 -7.84 -1.25
CA SER A 21 -0.59 -9.20 -1.79
C SER A 21 -1.97 -9.73 -2.20
N THR A 22 -1.99 -10.74 -3.06
CA THR A 22 -3.21 -11.52 -3.32
C THR A 22 -3.62 -12.29 -2.08
N ALA A 23 -4.93 -12.40 -1.83
CA ALA A 23 -5.48 -13.12 -0.68
C ALA A 23 -6.86 -13.71 -0.99
N VAL A 24 -7.36 -14.53 -0.07
CA VAL A 24 -8.74 -15.00 -0.06
C VAL A 24 -9.29 -14.91 1.36
N VAL A 25 -10.61 -14.75 1.50
CA VAL A 25 -11.31 -14.68 2.79
C VAL A 25 -12.34 -15.79 2.84
N ALA A 26 -12.31 -16.62 3.87
CA ALA A 26 -13.34 -17.63 4.08
C ALA A 26 -14.72 -16.97 4.22
N ARG A 27 -15.76 -17.55 3.61
CA ARG A 27 -17.10 -16.94 3.65
C ARG A 27 -17.62 -16.68 5.07
N THR A 28 -17.22 -17.51 6.03
CA THR A 28 -17.57 -17.38 7.46
C THR A 28 -16.97 -16.15 8.13
N GLU A 29 -15.83 -15.66 7.64
CA GLU A 29 -15.13 -14.48 8.15
C GLU A 29 -15.60 -13.19 7.45
N ALA A 30 -16.35 -13.30 6.36
CA ALA A 30 -16.84 -12.17 5.59
C ALA A 30 -18.21 -11.68 6.10
N THR A 31 -18.43 -10.36 6.04
CA THR A 31 -19.76 -9.81 6.34
C THR A 31 -20.80 -10.34 5.34
N ARG A 32 -22.06 -10.50 5.77
CA ARG A 32 -23.15 -11.01 4.93
C ARG A 32 -23.30 -10.27 3.60
N ARG A 33 -23.07 -8.94 3.60
CA ARG A 33 -23.14 -8.12 2.37
C ARG A 33 -22.02 -8.47 1.39
N THR A 34 -20.80 -8.65 1.89
CA THR A 34 -19.63 -9.02 1.06
C THR A 34 -19.73 -10.45 0.55
N ALA A 35 -20.29 -11.36 1.35
CA ALA A 35 -20.41 -12.78 1.01
C ALA A 35 -21.60 -13.13 0.10
N ARG A 36 -22.58 -12.24 -0.06
CA ARG A 36 -23.79 -12.52 -0.84
C ARG A 36 -23.44 -12.72 -2.32
N ASP A 37 -23.90 -13.84 -2.89
CA ASP A 37 -23.72 -14.19 -4.31
C ASP A 37 -22.24 -14.23 -4.76
N GLN A 38 -21.29 -14.32 -3.81
CA GLN A 38 -19.86 -14.47 -4.07
C GLN A 38 -19.42 -15.93 -3.99
N PRO A 39 -18.27 -16.31 -4.58
CA PRO A 39 -17.67 -17.64 -4.40
C PRO A 39 -17.16 -17.87 -2.97
N ASP A 40 -16.91 -19.13 -2.62
CA ASP A 40 -16.23 -19.53 -1.39
C ASP A 40 -14.94 -20.29 -1.74
N PRO A 41 -13.76 -19.81 -1.32
CA PRO A 41 -13.50 -18.58 -0.57
C PRO A 41 -13.64 -17.31 -1.44
N LEU A 42 -13.87 -16.17 -0.79
CA LEU A 42 -14.01 -14.89 -1.47
C LEU A 42 -12.62 -14.39 -1.91
N PRO A 43 -12.45 -13.93 -3.16
CA PRO A 43 -11.21 -13.30 -3.61
C PRO A 43 -10.98 -11.98 -2.88
N ALA A 44 -9.73 -11.69 -2.51
CA ALA A 44 -9.35 -10.49 -1.78
C ALA A 44 -7.94 -9.99 -2.14
N MET A 45 -7.64 -8.76 -1.70
CA MET A 45 -6.28 -8.21 -1.67
C MET A 45 -5.97 -7.81 -0.24
N LEU A 46 -4.83 -8.27 0.28
CA LEU A 46 -4.39 -7.95 1.63
C LEU A 46 -3.52 -6.69 1.58
N LEU A 47 -3.94 -5.63 2.26
CA LEU A 47 -3.08 -4.49 2.58
C LEU A 47 -2.29 -4.83 3.85
N GLY A 48 -1.10 -5.42 3.67
CA GLY A 48 -0.29 -5.93 4.78
C GLY A 48 0.41 -4.85 5.58
N ARG A 49 0.82 -3.75 4.94
CA ARG A 49 1.42 -2.59 5.60
C ARG A 49 0.95 -1.30 4.95
N LEU A 50 0.71 -0.29 5.77
CA LEU A 50 0.46 1.08 5.36
C LEU A 50 1.10 1.99 6.40
N ALA A 51 2.02 2.85 5.97
CA ALA A 51 2.65 3.82 6.86
C ALA A 51 2.84 5.17 6.17
N VAL A 52 2.77 6.24 6.97
CA VAL A 52 2.93 7.63 6.55
C VAL A 52 3.91 8.28 7.51
N ASP A 53 4.84 9.06 6.95
CA ASP A 53 5.75 9.88 7.73
C ASP A 53 4.98 10.78 8.72
N HIS A 54 5.46 10.91 9.95
CA HIS A 54 4.74 11.61 11.01
C HIS A 54 4.45 13.08 10.67
N GLY A 55 5.37 13.77 9.98
CA GLY A 55 5.16 15.15 9.53
C GLY A 55 4.11 15.29 8.42
N HIS A 56 3.67 14.17 7.86
CA HIS A 56 2.73 14.08 6.77
C HIS A 56 1.40 13.43 7.16
N GLN A 57 1.25 12.92 8.39
CA GLN A 57 -0.03 12.35 8.86
C GLN A 57 -1.16 13.39 8.83
N GLY A 58 -2.41 12.93 8.66
CA GLY A 58 -3.61 13.79 8.58
C GLY A 58 -3.78 14.58 7.28
N LYS A 59 -2.73 14.72 6.46
CA LYS A 59 -2.76 15.49 5.20
C LYS A 59 -3.34 14.73 4.01
N GLY A 60 -3.83 13.51 4.21
CA GLY A 60 -4.46 12.71 3.18
C GLY A 60 -3.51 12.12 2.14
N TRP A 61 -2.25 11.83 2.49
CA TRP A 61 -1.36 11.09 1.60
C TRP A 61 -1.84 9.66 1.27
N PRO A 62 -2.30 8.83 2.23
CA PRO A 62 -2.69 7.46 1.92
C PRO A 62 -4.01 7.35 1.12
N ARG A 63 -4.74 8.45 0.93
CA ARG A 63 -5.93 8.53 0.06
C ARG A 63 -5.60 9.00 -1.36
N ARG A 64 -4.32 9.27 -1.66
CA ARG A 64 -3.83 9.76 -2.96
C ARG A 64 -2.89 8.77 -3.67
N CYS A 65 -2.53 7.67 -3.01
CA CYS A 65 -1.79 6.55 -3.57
C CYS A 65 -2.76 5.53 -4.14
#